data_AF-A0AB37KDU0-F1
#
_entry.id   AF-A0AB37KDU0-F1
#
_cell.length_a   1.000
_cell.length_b   1.000
_cell.length_c   1.000
_cell.angle_alpha   90.00
_cell.angle_beta   90.00
_cell.angle_gamma   90.00
#
_symmetry.space_group_name_H-M   'P 1'
#
loop_
_entity.id
_entity.type
_entity.pdbx_description
1 polymer ?
#
loop_
_entity_poly.entity_id
_entity_poly.type
_entity_poly.pdbx_seq_one_letter_code
_entity_poly.pdbx_strand_id
1 'polypeptide(L)'
;MRKQTIIAFILSMALLINGCQKKEESTTNTSQAQSTTVKTATTSKIDFTFADEDFDDSYDEQAISIGLSDTSLKADGVSIKNGSITISKAGTYVCSGTLKNGSIIVDAGKEDLVRIVLNNANITSDTSSAIYVKQAKRQY
;
A
#
# COMPACT_ATOMS: atom_id res chain seq x y z
N MET A 1 20.70 54.23 19.94
CA MET A 1 21.65 55.35 20.19
C MET A 1 23.01 54.71 20.49
N ARG A 2 24.18 54.96 19.90
CA ARG A 2 24.82 55.96 19.01
C ARG A 2 26.09 55.22 18.45
N LYS A 3 26.29 55.12 17.13
CA LYS A 3 27.22 55.92 16.28
C LYS A 3 28.74 55.64 16.42
N GLN A 4 29.32 55.14 15.30
CA GLN A 4 30.70 55.27 14.76
C GLN A 4 31.84 54.50 15.50
N THR A 5 32.85 53.89 14.85
CA THR A 5 33.73 54.45 13.82
C THR A 5 34.37 53.38 12.92
N ILE A 6 34.57 53.76 11.65
CA ILE A 6 35.22 53.10 10.50
C ILE A 6 36.75 53.02 10.69
N ILE A 7 37.42 51.97 10.17
CA ILE A 7 38.66 52.04 9.35
C ILE A 7 38.81 50.73 8.56
N ALA A 8 38.93 50.90 7.25
CA ALA A 8 39.15 49.87 6.25
C ALA A 8 40.66 49.56 6.11
N PHE A 9 41.02 48.32 5.77
CA PHE A 9 42.05 48.08 4.75
C PHE A 9 41.80 46.75 4.04
N ILE A 10 41.77 46.86 2.72
CA ILE A 10 41.46 45.86 1.71
C ILE A 10 42.76 45.13 1.35
N LEU A 11 42.71 43.80 1.19
CA LEU A 11 43.46 43.16 0.10
C LEU A 11 42.78 41.87 -0.37
N SER A 12 42.38 41.94 -1.63
CA SER A 12 41.71 40.95 -2.45
C SER A 12 42.53 39.68 -2.70
N MET A 13 41.85 38.53 -2.85
CA MET A 13 41.88 37.83 -4.13
C MET A 13 40.62 36.95 -4.33
N ALA A 14 39.79 37.43 -5.25
CA ALA A 14 38.71 36.79 -5.99
C ALA A 14 39.26 35.65 -6.90
N LEU A 15 38.56 34.72 -7.57
CA LEU A 15 37.21 34.54 -8.13
C LEU A 15 37.25 33.07 -8.70
N LEU A 16 36.20 32.25 -8.90
CA LEU A 16 35.16 32.33 -9.94
C LEU A 16 34.18 31.16 -9.74
N ILE A 17 32.88 31.46 -9.76
CA ILE A 17 31.79 30.48 -9.90
C ILE A 17 31.21 30.73 -11.30
N ASN A 18 31.27 29.74 -12.20
CA ASN A 18 30.57 29.82 -13.48
C ASN A 18 29.22 29.11 -13.37
N GLY A 19 28.15 29.90 -13.34
CA GLY A 19 26.81 29.47 -13.71
C GLY A 19 26.44 30.09 -15.06
N CYS A 20 25.90 29.31 -15.99
CA CYS A 20 25.21 29.84 -17.15
C CYS A 20 24.04 28.92 -17.54
N GLN A 21 22.89 29.54 -17.81
CA GLN A 21 21.60 28.94 -18.11
C GLN A 21 21.36 28.76 -19.63
N LYS A 22 20.34 27.93 -19.93
CA LYS A 22 19.89 27.32 -21.20
C LYS A 22 19.80 28.20 -22.47
N LYS A 23 19.94 27.54 -23.64
CA LYS A 23 19.21 27.86 -24.90
C LYS A 23 18.95 26.58 -25.72
N GLU A 24 17.76 26.49 -26.31
CA GLU A 24 17.17 25.34 -27.03
C GLU A 24 17.59 25.18 -28.51
N GLU A 25 17.50 23.91 -28.96
CA GLU A 25 17.11 23.37 -30.29
C GLU A 25 18.02 23.50 -31.55
N SER A 26 18.55 22.36 -32.04
CA SER A 26 18.16 21.69 -33.31
C SER A 26 19.21 20.68 -33.84
N THR A 27 18.76 19.44 -34.06
CA THR A 27 19.09 18.43 -35.11
C THR A 27 20.55 18.24 -35.62
N THR A 28 21.12 17.03 -35.47
CA THR A 28 21.37 16.01 -36.54
C THR A 28 22.45 14.99 -36.13
N ASN A 29 22.17 13.73 -36.48
CA ASN A 29 22.81 12.46 -36.16
C ASN A 29 24.27 12.27 -36.66
N THR A 30 25.08 11.43 -35.98
CA THR A 30 25.38 10.02 -36.38
C THR A 30 26.70 9.49 -35.77
N SER A 31 26.51 8.51 -34.87
CA SER A 31 27.21 7.22 -34.67
C SER A 31 28.74 7.08 -34.72
N GLN A 32 29.30 6.56 -33.62
CA GLN A 32 30.15 5.35 -33.67
C GLN A 32 29.62 4.33 -32.66
N ALA A 33 29.21 3.17 -33.19
CA ALA A 33 28.64 2.07 -32.44
C ALA A 33 29.74 1.22 -31.80
N GLN A 34 29.78 1.17 -30.48
CA GLN A 34 30.53 0.16 -29.73
C GLN A 34 29.57 -0.99 -29.38
N SER A 35 29.71 -2.10 -30.11
CA SER A 35 28.93 -3.32 -29.90
C SER A 35 29.26 -3.90 -28.53
N THR A 36 28.34 -3.73 -27.57
CA THR A 36 28.35 -4.46 -26.31
C THR A 36 27.34 -5.58 -26.46
N THR A 37 27.80 -6.83 -26.47
CA THR A 37 26.93 -8.00 -26.48
C THR A 37 26.12 -8.03 -25.19
N VAL A 38 24.86 -7.59 -25.26
CA VAL A 38 23.89 -7.76 -24.19
C VAL A 38 23.54 -9.24 -24.15
N LYS A 39 23.98 -9.96 -23.10
CA LYS A 39 23.41 -11.28 -22.80
C LYS A 39 21.96 -11.05 -22.41
N THR A 40 21.03 -11.37 -23.31
CA THR A 40 19.61 -11.44 -23.02
C THR A 40 19.42 -12.41 -21.85
N ALA A 41 19.01 -11.89 -20.69
CA ALA A 41 18.49 -12.74 -19.64
C ALA A 41 17.23 -13.41 -20.18
N THR A 42 17.24 -14.73 -20.27
CA THR A 42 16.05 -15.51 -20.61
C THR A 42 15.03 -15.28 -19.49
N THR A 43 14.01 -14.48 -19.75
CA THR A 43 12.84 -14.41 -18.87
C THR A 43 12.17 -15.77 -18.96
N SER A 44 12.36 -16.64 -17.96
CA SER A 44 11.53 -17.82 -17.81
C SER A 44 10.09 -17.32 -17.69
N LYS A 45 9.26 -17.64 -18.69
CA LYS A 45 7.83 -17.41 -18.60
C LYS A 45 7.33 -18.25 -17.43
N ILE A 46 6.88 -17.58 -16.36
CA ILE A 46 6.12 -18.24 -15.32
C ILE A 46 4.71 -18.36 -15.90
N ASP A 47 4.35 -19.56 -16.34
CA ASP A 47 2.98 -19.86 -16.74
C ASP A 47 2.14 -19.97 -15.46
N PHE A 48 1.36 -18.93 -15.17
CA PHE A 48 0.34 -18.95 -14.13
C PHE A 48 -0.91 -19.60 -14.72
N THR A 49 -1.17 -20.85 -14.34
CA THR A 49 -2.44 -21.51 -14.61
C THR A 49 -3.32 -21.38 -13.37
N PHE A 50 -4.46 -20.73 -13.55
CA PHE A 50 -5.51 -20.64 -12.54
C PHE A 50 -6.52 -21.76 -12.79
N ALA A 51 -7.00 -22.39 -11.73
CA ALA A 51 -8.11 -23.32 -11.83
C ALA A 51 -9.41 -22.54 -12.06
N ASP A 52 -10.46 -23.19 -12.56
CA ASP A 52 -11.77 -22.51 -12.76
C ASP A 52 -12.30 -21.97 -11.42
N GLU A 53 -11.99 -22.67 -10.32
CA GLU A 53 -12.33 -22.30 -8.95
C GLU A 53 -11.62 -21.01 -8.47
N ASP A 54 -10.48 -20.63 -9.05
CA ASP A 54 -9.82 -19.35 -8.72
C ASP A 54 -10.63 -18.14 -9.21
N PHE A 55 -11.53 -18.37 -10.18
CA PHE A 55 -12.44 -17.36 -10.71
C PHE A 55 -13.83 -17.40 -10.06
N ASP A 56 -14.11 -18.37 -9.19
CA ASP A 56 -15.38 -18.45 -8.47
C ASP A 56 -15.44 -17.39 -7.37
N ASP A 57 -16.16 -16.30 -7.65
CA ASP A 57 -16.40 -15.21 -6.72
C ASP A 57 -17.56 -15.47 -5.75
N SER A 58 -18.20 -16.65 -5.85
CA SER A 58 -19.30 -17.02 -4.99
C SER A 58 -18.85 -17.34 -3.56
N TYR A 59 -19.79 -17.15 -2.63
CA TYR A 59 -19.63 -17.45 -1.23
C TYR A 59 -20.95 -17.98 -0.66
N ASP A 60 -20.86 -18.71 0.45
CA ASP A 60 -22.01 -19.33 1.12
C ASP A 60 -23.08 -18.29 1.48
N GLU A 61 -24.36 -18.61 1.24
CA GLU A 61 -25.50 -17.77 1.60
C GLU A 61 -25.64 -17.57 3.12
N GLN A 62 -25.02 -18.42 3.94
CA GLN A 62 -24.96 -18.27 5.40
C GLN A 62 -23.92 -17.21 5.86
N ALA A 63 -23.34 -16.46 4.94
CA ALA A 63 -22.34 -15.44 5.27
C ALA A 63 -22.89 -14.31 6.13
N ILE A 64 -22.05 -13.83 7.05
CA ILE A 64 -22.36 -12.70 7.93
C ILE A 64 -22.02 -11.40 7.20
N SER A 65 -23.02 -10.53 7.04
CA SER A 65 -22.82 -9.20 6.47
C SER A 65 -22.23 -8.23 7.50
N ILE A 66 -21.14 -7.56 7.13
CA ILE A 66 -20.47 -6.53 7.92
C ILE A 66 -20.51 -5.20 7.16
N GLY A 67 -21.34 -4.28 7.63
CA GLY A 67 -21.30 -2.89 7.20
C GLY A 67 -20.15 -2.16 7.89
N LEU A 68 -19.11 -1.78 7.15
CA LEU A 68 -17.87 -1.22 7.70
C LEU A 68 -18.04 0.14 8.39
N SER A 69 -19.09 0.89 8.03
CA SER A 69 -19.47 2.15 8.69
C SER A 69 -20.50 1.96 9.80
N ASP A 70 -21.04 0.76 9.99
CA ASP A 70 -22.05 0.48 11.00
C ASP A 70 -21.40 0.27 12.37
N THR A 71 -21.42 1.32 13.19
CA THR A 71 -20.92 1.29 14.57
C THR A 71 -21.82 0.50 15.54
N SER A 72 -23.03 0.13 15.10
CA SER A 72 -24.04 -0.54 15.90
C SER A 72 -24.21 -2.02 15.59
N LEU A 73 -23.47 -2.55 14.60
CA LEU A 73 -23.53 -3.94 14.13
C LEU A 73 -23.57 -4.94 15.29
N LYS A 74 -24.48 -5.91 15.19
CA LYS A 74 -24.59 -7.06 16.09
C LYS A 74 -24.68 -8.32 15.23
N ALA A 75 -23.62 -9.11 15.27
CA ALA A 75 -23.58 -10.42 14.62
C ALA A 75 -22.77 -11.37 15.50
N ASP A 76 -23.07 -12.66 15.42
CA ASP A 76 -22.33 -13.66 16.20
C ASP A 76 -20.85 -13.67 15.78
N GLY A 77 -19.97 -13.74 16.76
CA GLY A 77 -18.51 -13.71 16.53
C GLY A 77 -17.94 -12.36 16.10
N VAL A 78 -18.76 -11.31 15.94
CA VAL A 78 -18.32 -9.97 15.53
C VAL A 78 -18.46 -8.97 16.67
N SER A 79 -17.42 -8.18 16.91
CA SER A 79 -17.46 -7.06 17.87
C SER A 79 -16.73 -5.83 17.34
N ILE A 80 -17.13 -4.65 17.80
CA ILE A 80 -16.52 -3.37 17.41
C ILE A 80 -15.90 -2.74 18.66
N LYS A 81 -14.61 -2.44 18.59
CA LYS A 81 -13.87 -1.78 19.68
C LYS A 81 -12.80 -0.86 19.11
N ASN A 82 -12.70 0.35 19.65
CA ASN A 82 -11.67 1.33 19.28
C ASN A 82 -11.61 1.59 17.75
N GLY A 83 -12.77 1.65 17.08
CA GLY A 83 -12.84 1.86 15.63
C GLY A 83 -12.42 0.65 14.78
N SER A 84 -12.14 -0.50 15.39
CA SER A 84 -11.80 -1.75 14.68
C SER A 84 -12.89 -2.81 14.88
N ILE A 85 -13.02 -3.69 13.89
CA ILE A 85 -13.98 -4.80 13.87
C ILE A 85 -13.20 -6.08 14.16
N THR A 86 -13.60 -6.85 15.16
CA THR A 86 -12.96 -8.13 15.52
C THR A 86 -13.88 -9.30 15.16
N ILE A 87 -13.35 -10.25 14.40
CA ILE A 87 -13.96 -11.53 14.06
C ILE A 87 -13.30 -12.62 14.93
N SER A 88 -14.13 -13.38 15.65
CA SER A 88 -13.69 -14.32 16.69
C SER A 88 -14.19 -15.76 16.51
N LYS A 89 -14.95 -16.02 15.43
CA LYS A 89 -15.51 -17.35 15.13
C LYS A 89 -15.27 -17.73 13.67
N ALA A 90 -15.22 -19.04 13.40
CA ALA A 90 -15.27 -19.58 12.05
C ALA A 90 -16.48 -19.05 11.27
N GLY A 91 -16.32 -18.88 9.96
CA GLY A 91 -17.40 -18.43 9.08
C GLY A 91 -16.93 -17.57 7.91
N THR A 92 -17.88 -17.19 7.06
CA THR A 92 -17.67 -16.28 5.95
C THR A 92 -18.25 -14.91 6.30
N TYR A 93 -17.47 -13.86 6.09
CA TYR A 93 -17.82 -12.48 6.45
C TYR A 93 -17.73 -11.57 5.23
N VAL A 94 -18.87 -11.01 4.81
CA VAL A 94 -18.97 -10.13 3.63
C VAL A 94 -18.91 -8.70 4.10
N CYS A 95 -17.78 -8.04 3.83
CA CYS A 95 -17.50 -6.69 4.28
C CYS A 95 -17.82 -5.70 3.15
N SER A 96 -18.57 -4.64 3.46
CA SER A 96 -18.92 -3.60 2.49
C SER A 96 -18.91 -2.20 3.11
N GLY A 97 -18.70 -1.17 2.28
CA GLY A 97 -18.68 0.22 2.72
C GLY A 97 -17.28 0.69 3.14
N THR A 98 -17.18 1.64 4.07
CA THR A 98 -15.90 2.27 4.45
C THR A 98 -15.62 2.17 5.94
N LEU A 99 -14.44 1.63 6.29
CA LEU A 99 -13.85 1.70 7.63
C LEU A 99 -12.68 2.67 7.61
N LYS A 100 -12.80 3.81 8.28
CA LYS A 100 -11.75 4.84 8.35
C LYS A 100 -10.90 4.65 9.59
N ASN A 101 -9.59 4.60 9.41
CA ASN A 101 -8.59 4.50 10.47
C ASN A 101 -8.89 3.38 11.49
N GLY A 102 -9.14 2.17 10.98
CA GLY A 102 -9.46 0.98 11.76
C GLY A 102 -9.04 -0.30 11.03
N SER A 103 -9.05 -1.41 11.75
CA SER A 103 -8.67 -2.72 11.22
C SER A 103 -9.83 -3.70 11.28
N ILE A 104 -9.90 -4.61 10.32
CA ILE A 104 -10.57 -5.90 10.49
C ILE A 104 -9.56 -6.85 11.15
N ILE A 105 -9.84 -7.24 12.39
CA ILE A 105 -8.99 -8.10 13.21
C ILE A 105 -9.58 -9.51 13.20
N VAL A 106 -8.78 -10.51 12.82
CA VAL A 106 -9.17 -11.92 12.92
C VAL A 106 -8.46 -12.54 14.13
N ASP A 107 -9.22 -12.84 15.17
CA ASP A 107 -8.76 -13.47 16.42
C ASP A 107 -9.67 -14.67 16.73
N ALA A 108 -9.73 -15.62 15.81
CA ALA A 108 -10.52 -16.85 15.89
C ALA A 108 -9.69 -18.02 16.46
N GLY A 109 -10.31 -19.19 16.65
CA GLY A 109 -9.58 -20.40 16.99
C GLY A 109 -8.54 -20.77 15.92
N LYS A 110 -7.44 -21.44 16.32
CA LYS A 110 -6.37 -21.84 15.38
C LYS A 110 -6.82 -22.83 14.29
N GLU A 111 -7.90 -23.56 14.55
CA GLU A 111 -8.51 -24.50 13.62
C GLU A 111 -9.75 -23.91 12.90
N ASP A 112 -10.16 -22.69 13.28
CA ASP A 112 -11.32 -22.03 12.70
C ASP A 112 -10.98 -21.47 11.31
N LEU A 113 -11.74 -21.89 10.31
CA LEU A 113 -11.68 -21.30 8.97
C LEU A 113 -12.48 -19.99 8.95
N VAL A 114 -11.80 -18.91 8.59
CA VAL A 114 -12.40 -17.58 8.44
C VAL A 114 -12.18 -17.11 7.02
N ARG A 115 -13.26 -16.88 6.27
CA ARG A 115 -13.23 -16.29 4.93
C ARG A 115 -13.70 -14.84 5.02
N ILE A 116 -12.89 -13.91 4.52
CA ILE A 116 -13.26 -12.49 4.40
C ILE A 116 -13.51 -12.21 2.93
N VAL A 117 -14.73 -11.78 2.61
CA VAL A 117 -15.12 -11.33 1.28
C VAL A 117 -15.18 -9.80 1.29
N LEU A 118 -14.44 -9.16 0.38
CA LEU A 118 -14.42 -7.71 0.24
C LEU A 118 -15.38 -7.30 -0.88
N ASN A 119 -16.62 -6.96 -0.53
CA ASN A 119 -17.63 -6.51 -1.47
C ASN A 119 -17.74 -4.98 -1.43
N ASN A 120 -17.01 -4.30 -2.32
CA ASN A 120 -16.93 -2.83 -2.34
C ASN A 120 -16.52 -2.25 -0.97
N ALA A 121 -15.52 -2.88 -0.35
CA ALA A 121 -14.94 -2.45 0.92
C ALA A 121 -13.78 -1.47 0.71
N ASN A 122 -13.77 -0.38 1.48
CA ASN A 122 -12.65 0.55 1.59
C ASN A 122 -12.20 0.61 3.05
N ILE A 123 -10.99 0.14 3.34
CA ILE A 123 -10.49 0.02 4.72
C ILE A 123 -9.15 0.72 4.79
N THR A 124 -9.04 1.70 5.69
CA THR A 124 -7.78 2.39 5.98
C THR A 124 -7.42 2.24 7.45
N SER A 125 -6.13 2.14 7.75
CA SER A 125 -5.59 2.15 9.11
C SER A 125 -4.28 2.91 9.09
N ASP A 126 -4.15 3.94 9.94
CA ASP A 126 -2.93 4.75 10.00
C ASP A 126 -1.90 4.14 10.97
N THR A 127 -2.32 3.19 11.80
CA THR A 127 -1.53 2.65 12.92
C THR A 127 -1.24 1.15 12.81
N SER A 128 -1.92 0.44 11.90
CA SER A 128 -1.80 -1.01 11.71
C SER A 128 -2.14 -1.41 10.27
N SER A 129 -2.36 -2.70 10.02
CA SER A 129 -2.88 -3.21 8.75
C SER A 129 -4.39 -3.03 8.65
N ALA A 130 -4.89 -2.78 7.44
CA ALA A 130 -6.33 -2.76 7.16
C ALA A 130 -7.02 -4.08 7.56
N ILE A 131 -6.35 -5.21 7.32
CA ILE A 131 -6.75 -6.53 7.79
C ILE A 131 -5.59 -7.11 8.59
N TYR A 132 -5.82 -7.44 9.86
CA TYR A 132 -4.83 -7.99 10.78
C TYR A 132 -5.27 -9.36 11.29
N VAL A 133 -4.60 -10.41 10.82
CA VAL A 133 -4.88 -11.78 11.26
C VAL A 133 -3.96 -12.13 12.42
N LYS A 134 -4.52 -12.18 13.63
CA LYS A 134 -3.81 -12.60 14.84
C LYS A 134 -3.75 -14.12 14.94
N GLN A 135 -4.88 -14.79 14.71
CA GLN A 135 -4.97 -16.25 14.63
C GLN A 135 -6.25 -16.70 13.91
N ALA A 136 -6.09 -17.73 13.08
CA ALA A 136 -7.11 -18.51 12.41
C ALA A 136 -6.43 -19.72 11.75
N LYS A 137 -7.21 -20.66 11.22
CA LYS A 137 -6.67 -21.72 10.37
C LYS A 137 -6.15 -21.12 9.06
N ARG A 138 -4.91 -21.46 8.70
CA ARG A 138 -4.33 -21.14 7.40
C ARG A 138 -4.77 -22.20 6.39
N GLN A 139 -5.34 -21.77 5.28
CA GLN A 139 -5.66 -22.61 4.13
C GLN A 139 -4.83 -22.13 2.93
N TYR A 140 -4.33 -23.07 2.12
CA TYR A 140 -3.57 -22.83 0.90
C TYR A 140 -4.44 -23.10 -0.32
#